data_AF-A0A931UKB1-F1
#
_entry.id   AF-A0A931UKB1-F1
#
_cell.length_a   1.000
_cell.length_b   1.000
_cell.length_c   1.000
_cell.angle_alpha   90.00
_cell.angle_beta   90.00
_cell.angle_gamma   90.00
#
_symmetry.space_group_name_H-M   'P 1'
#
loop_
_entity.id
_entity.type
_entity.pdbx_description
1 polymer ?
#
loop_
_entity_poly.entity_id
_entity_poly.type
_entity_poly.pdbx_seq_one_letter_code
_entity_poly.pdbx_strand_id
1 'polypeptide(L)' 'MAEINVGDVAPDFKLTCAPGKELSLGEFRGQKNVVLAFFPLAFTPG' A
#
# COMPACT_ATOMS: atom_id res chain seq x y z
N MET A 1 8.79 -3.64 -16.13
CA MET A 1 8.24 -3.22 -14.82
C MET A 1 9.42 -3.14 -13.88
N ALA A 2 9.52 -2.09 -13.06
CA ALA A 2 10.61 -1.95 -12.12
C ALA A 2 10.42 -2.98 -10.98
N GLU A 3 11.46 -3.79 -10.74
CA GLU A 3 11.53 -4.69 -9.59
C GLU A 3 11.82 -3.84 -8.34
N ILE A 4 11.10 -4.11 -7.23
CA ILE A 4 11.30 -3.40 -5.96
C ILE A 4 12.33 -4.17 -5.14
N ASN A 5 13.42 -3.51 -4.76
CA ASN A 5 14.50 -4.07 -3.97
C ASN A 5 14.54 -3.48 -2.55
N VAL A 6 15.25 -4.16 -1.65
CA VAL A 6 15.50 -3.64 -0.30
C VAL A 6 16.32 -2.36 -0.38
N GLY A 7 15.85 -1.31 0.31
CA GLY A 7 16.48 0.01 0.31
C GLY A 7 15.89 0.97 -0.72
N ASP A 8 15.12 0.48 -1.69
CA ASP A 8 14.40 1.35 -2.62
C ASP A 8 13.35 2.18 -1.88
N VAL A 9 13.18 3.42 -2.34
CA VAL A 9 12.09 4.25 -1.85
C VAL A 9 10.78 3.64 -2.35
N ALA A 10 9.89 3.27 -1.42
CA ALA A 10 8.57 2.77 -1.74
C ALA A 10 7.83 3.77 -2.67
N PRO A 11 7.30 3.31 -3.83
CA PRO A 11 6.52 4.16 -4.72
C PRO A 11 5.30 4.70 -4.01
N ASP A 12 5.03 5.99 -4.17
CA ASP A 12 3.81 6.57 -3.62
C ASP A 12 2.61 6.16 -4.49
N PHE A 13 1.49 5.91 -3.82
CA PHE A 13 0.21 5.62 -4.46
C PHE A 13 -0.92 6.12 -3.58
N LYS A 14 -2.04 6.42 -4.23
CA LYS A 14 -3.26 6.88 -3.59
C LYS A 14 -4.39 5.93 -3.96
N LEU A 15 -5.08 5.41 -2.96
CA LEU A 15 -6.18 4.47 -3.13
C LEU A 15 -7.43 4.96 -2.41
N THR A 16 -8.58 4.59 -2.96
CA THR A 16 -9.87 4.75 -2.27
C THR A 16 -10.07 3.55 -1.35
N CYS A 17 -10.05 3.80 -0.04
CA CYS A 17 -10.44 2.84 0.99
C CYS A 17 -11.96 2.81 1.15
N ALA A 18 -12.52 1.67 1.55
CA ALA A 18 -13.91 1.61 2.00
C ALA A 18 -14.04 2.27 3.39
N PRO A 19 -15.03 3.15 3.65
CA PRO A 19 -16.14 3.59 2.80
C PRO A 19 -15.87 4.95 2.10
N GLY A 20 -15.09 4.96 1.01
CA GLY A 20 -14.90 6.14 0.14
C GLY A 20 -13.81 7.12 0.58
N LYS A 21 -13.00 6.80 1.59
CA LYS A 21 -11.90 7.68 2.02
C LYS A 21 -10.68 7.46 1.13
N GLU A 22 -10.10 8.52 0.60
CA GLU A 22 -8.81 8.44 -0.07
C GLU A 22 -7.65 8.42 0.94
N LEU A 23 -6.62 7.64 0.64
CA LEU A 23 -5.43 7.49 1.46
C LEU A 23 -4.19 7.32 0.57
N SER A 24 -3.14 8.06 0.87
CA SER A 24 -1.86 8.00 0.17
C SER A 24 -0.79 7.35 1.04
N LEU A 25 0.08 6.52 0.46
CA LEU A 25 1.18 5.89 1.22
C LEU A 25 2.13 6.95 1.82
N GLY A 26 2.37 8.03 1.08
CA GLY A 26 3.21 9.16 1.50
C GLY A 26 2.78 9.82 2.82
N GLU A 27 1.49 9.76 3.16
CA GLU A 27 0.95 10.31 4.40
C GLU A 27 1.55 9.66 5.66
N PHE A 28 2.12 8.46 5.55
CA PHE A 28 2.70 7.72 6.68
C PHE A 28 4.22 7.88 6.79
N ARG A 29 4.87 8.50 5.80
CA ARG A 29 6.33 8.60 5.73
C ARG A 29 6.87 9.37 6.94
N GLY A 30 7.84 8.77 7.65
CA GLY A 30 8.45 9.36 8.84
C GLY A 30 7.58 9.36 10.10
N GLN A 31 6.32 8.90 10.02
CA GLN A 31 5.41 8.86 11.16
C GLN A 31 5.28 7.45 11.75
N LYS A 32 5.27 6.41 10.92
CA LYS A 32 5.15 5.01 11.34
C LYS A 32 5.69 4.04 10.30
N ASN A 33 5.99 2.82 10.74
CA ASN A 33 6.24 1.71 9.83
C ASN A 33 4.93 1.24 9.19
N VAL A 34 4.96 0.88 7.91
CA VAL A 34 3.80 0.43 7.13
C VAL A 34 4.12 -0.91 6.48
N VAL A 35 3.20 -1.87 6.58
CA VAL A 35 3.27 -3.17 5.89
C VAL A 35 2.18 -3.20 4.83
N LEU A 36 2.53 -3.52 3.59
CA LEU A 36 1.59 -3.67 2.48
C LEU A 36 1.33 -5.15 2.22
N ALA A 37 0.06 -5.55 2.33
CA ALA A 37 -0.39 -6.89 2.01
C ALA A 37 -1.28 -6.84 0.77
N PHE A 38 -0.80 -7.43 -0.34
CA PHE A 38 -1.56 -7.59 -1.57
C PHE A 38 -2.21 -8.96 -1.56
N PHE A 39 -3.53 -9.02 -1.77
CA PHE A 39 -4.28 -10.27 -1.87
C PHE A 39 -5.23 -10.22 -3.07
N PRO A 40 -5.58 -11.38 -3.68
CA PRO A 40 -6.25 -11.39 -4.97
C PRO A 40 -7.69 -10.87 -4.94
N LEU A 41 -8.50 -11.36 -3.99
CA LEU A 41 -9.92 -11.02 -3.92
C LEU A 41 -10.48 -11.24 -2.51
N ALA A 42 -11.36 -10.34 -2.08
CA ALA A 42 -12.11 -10.51 -0.84
C ALA A 42 -13.09 -11.71 -0.92
N PHE A 43 -13.39 -12.32 0.22
CA PHE A 43 -14.37 -13.43 0.34
C PHE A 43 -14.07 -14.67 -0.51
N THR A 44 -12.80 -14.96 -0.79
CA THR A 44 -12.36 -16.20 -1.42
C THR A 44 -11.64 -17.10 -0.41
N PRO A 45 -11.81 -18.43 -0.47
CA PRO A 45 -10.96 -19.35 0.28
C PRO A 45 -9.49 -19.14 -0.11
N GLY A 46 -8.61 -19.18 0.90
CA GLY A 46 -7.16 -19.16 0.70
C GLY A 46 -6.59 -20.54 0.39
#